data_AF-A0A4Q1CVL4-F1
#
_entry.id   AF-A0A4Q1CVL4-F1
#
_cell.length_a   1.000
_cell.length_b   1.000
_cell.length_c   1.000
_cell.angle_alpha   90.00
_cell.angle_beta   90.00
_cell.angle_gamma   90.00
#
_symmetry.space_group_name_H-M   'P 1'
#
loop_
_entity.id
_entity.type
_entity.pdbx_description
1 polymer ?
#
loop_
_entity_poly.entity_id
_entity_poly.type
_entity_poly.pdbx_seq_one_letter_code
_entity_poly.pdbx_strand_id
1 'polypeptide(L)'
;MSKLISYAQNFEDVMLWRALSHVVNGCYVDVGAQSPDTDSVSRMFYEHGWRGVHVEPTPQYANLLRDRRPDEVVLQVAVSDQPGILQFFNIADTGLSTTDPAIAAEHREAGFNVSDVRVPALTLDTVLEQVPATDIHWLKVDVEGAEELVLRGWQRDTRLPWLVVVESTRPLSSEQSHQNWEPILLDKGYRFVYFDGLNRFYASAQHPELDAAFESGPNVFDDFSLSSGSQFCSQINLAYHELQTLADRREVELNERIQDLDAALQRAQEESAGATEHNARAMERLRSEHEGAVRAMAVAQRELVSKHERERTLLDRKALAELHELTEQVTKGKHEAHRWWLAHEQVRAQLDAIERSRSWQLTRPFRAVRRRLSSSVLGRMKRALRPAVVRALKVAMAAPWLRRLAKPLVTRIPFLHQRLQKIAISEQLFEIERARLAAMEGNEHEVTVVHLDRRARRVLEDLKRSRNERAAR
;
A
#
# COMPACT_ATOMS: atom_id res chain seq x y z
N MET A 1 54.67 15.37 22.97
CA MET A 1 54.75 16.78 22.49
C MET A 1 54.18 16.83 21.08
N SER A 2 54.04 18.01 20.48
CA SER A 2 54.06 18.09 19.00
C SER A 2 55.40 17.55 18.49
N LYS A 3 55.39 16.84 17.37
CA LYS A 3 56.62 16.37 16.72
C LYS A 3 57.25 17.52 15.94
N LEU A 4 58.59 17.59 15.91
CA LEU A 4 59.31 18.64 15.17
C LEU A 4 59.00 18.53 13.67
N ILE A 5 58.88 19.65 12.96
CA ILE A 5 58.65 19.66 11.50
C ILE A 5 59.82 20.39 10.83
N SER A 6 60.48 19.71 9.90
CA SER A 6 61.50 20.29 9.02
C SER A 6 60.84 20.87 7.77
N TYR A 7 61.21 22.11 7.48
CA TYR A 7 60.75 22.91 6.35
C TYR A 7 61.88 23.22 5.36
N ALA A 8 63.15 23.09 5.78
CA ALA A 8 64.34 23.35 4.98
C ALA A 8 64.57 22.32 3.85
N GLN A 9 65.36 22.69 2.84
CA GLN A 9 65.62 21.88 1.65
C GLN A 9 66.46 20.63 1.93
N ASN A 10 67.53 20.75 2.73
CA ASN A 10 68.50 19.69 3.02
C ASN A 10 68.70 19.46 4.54
N PHE A 11 67.65 19.72 5.33
CA PHE A 11 67.59 19.53 6.79
C PHE A 11 68.54 20.42 7.61
N GLU A 12 68.88 21.59 7.07
CA GLU A 12 69.66 22.62 7.74
C GLU A 12 69.02 23.02 9.07
N ASP A 13 67.68 23.12 9.09
CA ASP A 13 66.89 23.40 10.29
C ASP A 13 67.03 22.32 11.36
N VAL A 14 67.01 21.03 10.99
CA VAL A 14 67.23 19.90 11.92
C VAL A 14 68.64 19.94 12.52
N MET A 15 69.67 20.18 11.70
CA MET A 15 71.06 20.22 12.18
C MET A 15 71.30 21.41 13.12
N LEU A 16 70.80 22.59 12.76
CA LEU A 16 70.84 23.76 13.63
C LEU A 16 70.02 23.53 14.92
N TRP A 17 68.84 22.90 14.84
CA TRP A 17 67.99 22.63 15.99
C TRP A 17 68.61 21.61 16.95
N ARG A 18 69.27 20.56 16.43
CA ARG A 18 70.02 19.61 17.27
C ARG A 18 71.09 20.32 18.10
N ALA A 19 71.83 21.26 17.50
CA ALA A 19 72.85 22.04 18.20
C ALA A 19 72.24 23.05 19.19
N LEU A 20 71.14 23.72 18.81
CA LEU A 20 70.67 24.94 19.48
C LEU A 20 69.35 24.82 20.26
N SER A 21 68.67 23.68 20.26
CA SER A 21 67.36 23.48 20.94
C SER A 21 67.37 23.69 22.47
N HIS A 22 68.56 23.84 23.08
CA HIS A 22 68.73 24.23 24.48
C HIS A 22 68.56 25.76 24.72
N VAL A 23 68.58 26.57 23.66
CA VAL A 23 68.41 28.02 23.69
C VAL A 23 66.93 28.38 23.61
N VAL A 24 66.49 29.26 24.52
CA VAL A 24 65.10 29.74 24.59
C VAL A 24 65.01 31.13 23.96
N ASN A 25 64.08 31.32 23.01
CA ASN A 25 63.87 32.57 22.28
C ASN A 25 65.14 33.11 21.60
N GLY A 26 65.88 32.21 20.93
CA GLY A 26 67.12 32.57 20.23
C GLY A 26 66.90 33.51 19.04
N CYS A 27 68.02 33.99 18.48
CA CYS A 27 68.04 34.95 17.38
C CYS A 27 68.93 34.47 16.23
N TYR A 28 68.50 34.75 15.01
CA TYR A 28 69.10 34.25 13.77
C TYR A 28 69.12 35.33 12.66
N VAL A 29 69.95 35.10 11.64
CA VAL A 29 70.01 35.94 10.43
C VAL A 29 69.94 35.04 9.20
N ASP A 30 69.05 35.37 8.28
CA ASP A 30 68.72 34.55 7.11
C ASP A 30 68.95 35.40 5.84
N VAL A 31 70.10 35.25 5.19
CA VAL A 31 70.50 36.02 4.00
C VAL A 31 70.26 35.16 2.76
N GLY A 32 69.23 35.52 1.98
CA GLY A 32 68.65 34.62 0.97
C GLY A 32 67.32 34.00 1.39
N ALA A 33 66.60 34.63 2.33
CA ALA A 33 65.50 34.00 3.08
C ALA A 33 64.30 33.51 2.23
N GLN A 34 64.13 34.03 1.01
CA GLN A 34 63.15 33.56 0.01
C GLN A 34 61.75 33.27 0.60
N SER A 35 61.27 32.03 0.56
CA SER A 35 59.93 31.67 1.02
C SER A 35 59.86 31.52 2.55
N PRO A 36 58.88 32.16 3.23
CA PRO A 36 58.64 31.96 4.67
C PRO A 36 58.03 30.59 5.02
N ASP A 37 57.73 29.73 4.03
CA ASP A 37 56.94 28.50 4.21
C ASP A 37 57.50 27.27 3.47
N THR A 38 58.27 27.45 2.40
CA THR A 38 58.88 26.41 1.54
C THR A 38 60.39 26.49 1.67
N ASP A 39 61.08 25.34 1.79
CA ASP A 39 62.55 25.25 1.88
C ASP A 39 63.19 26.15 2.99
N SER A 40 62.38 26.56 3.97
CA SER A 40 62.64 27.65 4.91
C SER A 40 63.35 27.16 6.19
N VAL A 41 64.66 27.44 6.29
CA VAL A 41 65.49 27.14 7.47
C VAL A 41 64.95 27.84 8.73
N SER A 42 64.54 29.09 8.59
CA SER A 42 64.06 29.95 9.69
C SER A 42 62.71 29.55 10.27
N ARG A 43 61.84 28.87 9.51
CA ARG A 43 60.47 28.58 9.93
C ARG A 43 60.37 27.75 11.21
N MET A 44 61.17 26.69 11.32
CA MET A 44 61.17 25.80 12.50
C MET A 44 61.44 26.60 13.78
N PHE A 45 62.43 27.50 13.73
CA PHE A 45 62.81 28.36 14.86
C PHE A 45 61.70 29.36 15.22
N TYR A 46 61.12 30.04 14.22
CA TYR A 46 60.05 31.02 14.42
C TYR A 46 58.80 30.41 15.10
N GLU A 47 58.40 29.20 14.69
CA GLU A 47 57.28 28.46 15.30
C GLU A 47 57.57 28.04 16.76
N HIS A 48 58.85 28.00 17.17
CA HIS A 48 59.30 27.76 18.55
C HIS A 48 59.73 29.05 19.30
N GLY A 49 59.28 30.23 18.84
CA GLY A 49 59.41 31.49 19.59
C GLY A 49 60.73 32.24 19.39
N TRP A 50 61.60 31.79 18.48
CA TRP A 50 62.80 32.53 18.09
C TRP A 50 62.46 33.70 17.16
N ARG A 51 63.30 34.73 17.10
CA ARG A 51 63.09 35.90 16.24
C ARG A 51 64.34 36.34 15.51
N GLY A 52 64.27 36.52 14.20
CA GLY A 52 65.43 36.79 13.34
C GLY A 52 65.34 38.06 12.48
N VAL A 53 66.34 38.19 11.62
CA VAL A 53 66.44 39.20 10.55
C VAL A 53 66.57 38.50 9.21
N HIS A 54 65.63 38.75 8.31
CA HIS A 54 65.62 38.21 6.94
C HIS A 54 66.17 39.25 5.97
N VAL A 55 66.95 38.80 4.99
CA VAL A 55 67.43 39.62 3.87
C VAL A 55 67.04 38.96 2.55
N GLU A 56 66.27 39.69 1.75
CA GLU A 56 65.61 39.18 0.55
C GLU A 56 65.44 40.30 -0.49
N PRO A 57 66.17 40.30 -1.63
CA PRO A 57 66.17 41.42 -2.56
C PRO A 57 64.86 41.59 -3.35
N THR A 58 64.08 40.53 -3.55
CA THR A 58 62.87 40.58 -4.40
C THR A 58 61.66 41.16 -3.65
N PRO A 59 60.82 42.00 -4.29
CA PRO A 59 59.59 42.49 -3.67
C PRO A 59 58.56 41.41 -3.35
N GLN A 60 58.60 40.28 -4.05
CA GLN A 60 57.65 39.17 -3.89
C GLN A 60 57.91 38.45 -2.56
N TYR A 61 59.10 37.88 -2.40
CA TYR A 61 59.46 37.15 -1.20
C TYR A 61 59.60 38.06 0.03
N ALA A 62 60.15 39.27 -0.11
CA ALA A 62 60.22 40.23 1.00
C ALA A 62 58.85 40.65 1.55
N ASN A 63 57.80 40.66 0.72
CA ASN A 63 56.44 40.93 1.21
C ASN A 63 55.80 39.69 1.84
N LEU A 64 55.99 38.50 1.25
CA LEU A 64 55.56 37.24 1.87
C LEU A 64 56.19 37.04 3.26
N LEU A 65 57.50 37.32 3.40
CA LEU A 65 58.20 37.29 4.69
C LEU A 65 57.55 38.24 5.69
N ARG A 66 57.23 39.49 5.32
CA ARG A 66 56.55 40.46 6.21
C ARG A 66 55.15 40.00 6.65
N ASP A 67 54.35 39.47 5.71
CA ASP A 67 53.00 38.99 5.99
C ASP A 67 53.01 37.72 6.87
N ARG A 68 54.07 36.91 6.80
CA ARG A 68 54.22 35.62 7.50
C ARG A 68 55.11 35.68 8.74
N ARG A 69 55.81 36.79 8.96
CA ARG A 69 56.69 37.12 10.11
C ARG A 69 56.51 38.60 10.53
N PRO A 70 55.30 39.03 10.95
CA PRO A 70 54.97 40.43 11.21
C PRO A 70 55.70 41.05 12.42
N ASP A 71 56.40 40.23 13.20
CA ASP A 71 57.20 40.59 14.39
C ASP A 71 58.70 40.29 14.21
N GLU A 72 59.18 40.14 12.97
CA GLU A 72 60.60 40.03 12.59
C GLU A 72 61.03 41.15 11.62
N VAL A 73 62.33 41.34 11.43
CA VAL A 73 62.88 42.37 10.53
C VAL A 73 63.08 41.77 9.13
N VAL A 74 62.58 42.44 8.08
CA VAL A 74 62.73 42.00 6.68
C VAL A 74 63.35 43.10 5.82
N LEU A 75 64.66 42.98 5.58
CA LEU A 75 65.47 43.91 4.79
C LEU A 75 65.38 43.55 3.30
N GLN A 76 64.72 44.40 2.52
CA GLN A 76 64.58 44.18 1.08
C GLN A 76 65.77 44.77 0.31
N VAL A 77 66.91 44.06 0.40
CA VAL A 77 68.20 44.43 -0.17
C VAL A 77 68.95 43.17 -0.62
N ALA A 78 69.94 43.32 -1.49
CA ALA A 78 71.02 42.35 -1.62
C ALA A 78 72.12 42.63 -0.56
N VAL A 79 73.03 41.67 -0.35
CA VAL A 79 74.21 41.85 0.51
C VAL A 79 75.49 41.75 -0.32
N SER A 80 76.47 42.62 -0.07
CA SER A 80 77.76 42.67 -0.79
C SER A 80 78.88 43.20 0.11
N ASP A 81 80.08 43.29 -0.45
CA ASP A 81 81.26 43.92 0.14
C ASP A 81 81.15 45.46 0.29
N GLN A 82 80.29 46.11 -0.50
CA GLN A 82 80.02 47.56 -0.47
C GLN A 82 78.50 47.86 -0.47
N PRO A 83 78.05 48.96 0.15
CA PRO A 83 76.67 49.44 0.00
C PRO A 83 76.48 50.14 -1.36
N GLY A 84 75.31 50.01 -1.98
CA GLY A 84 75.05 50.64 -3.27
C GLY A 84 73.73 50.24 -3.94
N ILE A 85 73.72 50.29 -5.28
CA ILE A 85 72.69 49.71 -6.14
C ILE A 85 73.38 48.69 -7.04
N LEU A 86 72.96 47.43 -6.98
CA LEU A 86 73.52 46.35 -7.80
C LEU A 86 72.59 45.97 -8.96
N GLN A 87 73.19 45.36 -9.98
CA GLN A 87 72.45 44.58 -10.95
C GLN A 87 72.10 43.23 -10.32
N PHE A 88 70.87 42.78 -10.52
CA PHE A 88 70.35 41.51 -10.00
C PHE A 88 69.56 40.80 -11.09
N PHE A 89 69.64 39.48 -11.10
CA PHE A 89 69.13 38.61 -12.15
C PHE A 89 68.01 37.75 -11.57
N ASN A 90 66.82 38.33 -11.53
CA ASN A 90 65.65 37.75 -10.89
C ASN A 90 65.04 36.64 -11.76
N ILE A 91 64.96 35.42 -11.20
CA ILE A 91 64.27 34.27 -11.78
C ILE A 91 63.03 34.00 -10.93
N ALA A 92 61.90 34.57 -11.35
CA ALA A 92 60.65 34.55 -10.60
C ALA A 92 60.18 33.13 -10.25
N ASP A 93 59.59 32.98 -9.07
CA ASP A 93 59.05 31.72 -8.51
C ASP A 93 60.11 30.61 -8.31
N THR A 94 61.40 30.96 -8.16
CA THR A 94 62.52 30.04 -7.87
C THR A 94 63.45 30.57 -6.77
N GLY A 95 64.42 29.77 -6.33
CA GLY A 95 65.57 30.25 -5.51
C GLY A 95 66.65 30.95 -6.33
N LEU A 96 66.80 30.58 -7.61
CA LEU A 96 67.93 30.78 -8.54
C LEU A 96 68.26 32.23 -8.96
N SER A 97 67.97 33.22 -8.11
CA SER A 97 68.12 34.64 -8.42
C SER A 97 69.44 35.20 -7.87
N THR A 98 70.37 35.49 -8.78
CA THR A 98 71.78 35.80 -8.46
C THR A 98 72.17 37.26 -8.74
N THR A 99 73.32 37.71 -8.22
CA THR A 99 74.00 38.93 -8.68
C THR A 99 75.09 38.66 -9.74
N ASP A 100 75.50 37.40 -9.97
CA ASP A 100 76.56 37.05 -10.94
C ASP A 100 76.01 37.01 -12.40
N PRO A 101 76.52 37.84 -13.33
CA PRO A 101 76.16 37.79 -14.74
C PRO A 101 76.48 36.46 -15.44
N ALA A 102 77.45 35.67 -14.96
CA ALA A 102 77.83 34.38 -15.54
C ALA A 102 76.79 33.30 -15.21
N ILE A 103 76.44 33.13 -13.94
CA ILE A 103 75.37 32.23 -13.48
C ILE A 103 74.04 32.65 -14.13
N ALA A 104 73.76 33.96 -14.22
CA ALA A 104 72.61 34.50 -14.93
C ALA A 104 72.63 34.30 -16.47
N ALA A 105 73.76 33.92 -17.07
CA ALA A 105 73.85 33.49 -18.46
C ALA A 105 73.62 31.96 -18.57
N GLU A 106 74.22 31.17 -17.69
CA GLU A 106 74.01 29.72 -17.60
C GLU A 106 72.53 29.37 -17.40
N HIS A 107 71.80 30.09 -16.55
CA HIS A 107 70.35 29.92 -16.39
C HIS A 107 69.54 30.32 -17.64
N ARG A 108 69.98 31.32 -18.41
CA ARG A 108 69.33 31.68 -19.69
C ARG A 108 69.53 30.58 -20.74
N GLU A 109 70.72 29.98 -20.80
CA GLU A 109 71.01 28.85 -21.68
C GLU A 109 70.26 27.57 -21.28
N ALA A 110 70.05 27.37 -19.96
CA ALA A 110 69.17 26.33 -19.42
C ALA A 110 67.66 26.59 -19.63
N GLY A 111 67.28 27.76 -20.17
CA GLY A 111 65.90 28.10 -20.55
C GLY A 111 65.07 28.82 -19.48
N PHE A 112 65.67 29.29 -18.38
CA PHE A 112 64.97 30.08 -17.36
C PHE A 112 64.69 31.51 -17.84
N ASN A 113 63.56 32.07 -17.39
CA ASN A 113 63.17 33.44 -17.70
C ASN A 113 63.87 34.45 -16.76
N VAL A 114 65.14 34.77 -17.06
CA VAL A 114 65.99 35.63 -16.23
C VAL A 114 65.73 37.12 -16.53
N SER A 115 65.24 37.85 -15.53
CA SER A 115 64.85 39.26 -15.62
C SER A 115 65.86 40.20 -14.96
N ASP A 116 66.32 41.21 -15.70
CA ASP A 116 67.29 42.19 -15.22
C ASP A 116 66.59 43.27 -14.36
N VAL A 117 66.91 43.31 -13.06
CA VAL A 117 66.41 44.32 -12.13
C VAL A 117 67.55 44.97 -11.36
N ARG A 118 67.30 46.14 -10.75
CA ARG A 118 68.28 46.82 -9.89
C ARG A 118 67.76 46.91 -8.47
N VAL A 119 68.57 46.45 -7.52
CA VAL A 119 68.20 46.36 -6.10
C VAL A 119 69.18 47.17 -5.26
N PRO A 120 68.73 47.76 -4.14
CA PRO A 120 69.64 48.29 -3.12
C PRO A 120 70.48 47.16 -2.53
N ALA A 121 71.73 47.47 -2.19
CA ALA A 121 72.63 46.55 -1.52
C ALA A 121 73.24 47.18 -0.26
N LEU A 122 73.40 46.36 0.78
CA LEU A 122 74.07 46.71 2.04
C LEU A 122 75.24 45.76 2.28
N THR A 123 76.08 46.07 3.27
CA THR A 123 77.10 45.13 3.75
C THR A 123 76.52 44.25 4.86
N LEU A 124 77.11 43.06 5.06
CA LEU A 124 76.70 42.16 6.15
C LEU A 124 76.88 42.83 7.52
N ASP A 125 77.90 43.68 7.71
CA ASP A 125 78.00 44.57 8.89
C ASP A 125 76.69 45.35 9.15
N THR A 126 76.13 46.02 8.13
CA THR A 126 74.90 46.83 8.29
C THR A 126 73.62 46.00 8.42
N VAL A 127 73.62 44.76 7.92
CA VAL A 127 72.56 43.77 8.23
C VAL A 127 72.62 43.39 9.71
N LEU A 128 73.81 43.05 10.22
CA LEU A 128 74.02 42.70 11.62
C LEU A 128 73.66 43.87 12.55
N GLU A 129 73.96 45.12 12.18
CA GLU A 129 73.52 46.34 12.89
C GLU A 129 71.99 46.41 13.13
N GLN A 130 71.16 45.73 12.32
CA GLN A 130 69.69 45.68 12.53
C GLN A 130 69.25 44.59 13.51
N VAL A 131 70.15 43.66 13.88
CA VAL A 131 69.83 42.55 14.80
C VAL A 131 69.78 43.08 16.23
N PRO A 132 68.63 43.04 16.92
CA PRO A 132 68.47 43.62 18.25
C PRO A 132 69.06 42.76 19.38
N ALA A 133 69.39 41.50 19.09
CA ALA A 133 70.02 40.59 20.05
C ALA A 133 71.52 40.84 20.17
N THR A 134 72.05 40.61 21.38
CA THR A 134 73.50 40.53 21.64
C THR A 134 74.08 39.27 20.99
N ASP A 135 73.43 38.13 21.24
CA ASP A 135 73.82 36.82 20.72
C ASP A 135 73.04 36.46 19.46
N ILE A 136 73.79 36.13 18.41
CA ILE A 136 73.27 35.57 17.17
C ILE A 136 73.66 34.10 17.17
N HIS A 137 72.71 33.20 16.98
CA HIS A 137 72.91 31.78 17.23
C HIS A 137 73.17 31.02 15.94
N TRP A 138 72.55 31.46 14.83
CA TRP A 138 72.96 31.07 13.49
C TRP A 138 72.81 32.19 12.46
N LEU A 139 73.67 32.15 11.44
CA LEU A 139 73.61 32.93 10.21
C LEU A 139 73.56 31.97 9.02
N LYS A 140 72.54 32.06 8.17
CA LYS A 140 72.52 31.41 6.84
C LYS A 140 72.92 32.43 5.78
N VAL A 141 73.74 31.99 4.83
CA VAL A 141 74.00 32.68 3.57
C VAL A 141 73.65 31.75 2.43
N ASP A 142 72.80 32.24 1.52
CA ASP A 142 72.31 31.57 0.33
C ASP A 142 72.03 32.64 -0.73
N VAL A 143 72.97 32.86 -1.66
CA VAL A 143 72.88 34.00 -2.60
C VAL A 143 73.30 33.61 -4.02
N GLU A 144 73.16 32.33 -4.35
CA GLU A 144 73.31 31.76 -5.70
C GLU A 144 74.63 32.19 -6.38
N GLY A 145 75.75 32.04 -5.66
CA GLY A 145 77.12 32.28 -6.12
C GLY A 145 77.78 33.58 -5.66
N ALA A 146 77.12 34.38 -4.82
CA ALA A 146 77.62 35.67 -4.33
C ALA A 146 78.18 35.63 -2.89
N GLU A 147 78.37 34.45 -2.31
CA GLU A 147 78.66 34.22 -0.88
C GLU A 147 79.98 34.90 -0.45
N GLU A 148 80.96 34.94 -1.35
CA GLU A 148 82.23 35.63 -1.13
C GLU A 148 82.03 37.14 -0.91
N LEU A 149 81.14 37.79 -1.67
CA LEU A 149 80.85 39.21 -1.52
C LEU A 149 80.12 39.50 -0.20
N VAL A 150 79.17 38.64 0.17
CA VAL A 150 78.46 38.72 1.45
C VAL A 150 79.43 38.64 2.62
N LEU A 151 80.33 37.65 2.62
CA LEU A 151 81.31 37.45 3.67
C LEU A 151 82.42 38.52 3.67
N ARG A 152 82.81 39.06 2.51
CA ARG A 152 83.67 40.25 2.41
C ARG A 152 83.02 41.49 3.02
N GLY A 153 81.68 41.59 3.02
CA GLY A 153 80.91 42.66 3.65
C GLY A 153 80.86 42.66 5.19
N TRP A 154 81.56 41.74 5.85
CA TRP A 154 81.58 41.61 7.31
C TRP A 154 82.98 41.94 7.84
N GLN A 155 83.26 43.23 8.07
CA GLN A 155 84.58 43.73 8.45
C GLN A 155 84.61 44.39 9.83
N ARG A 156 83.48 44.91 10.31
CA ARG A 156 83.39 45.81 11.48
C ARG A 156 82.59 45.25 12.64
N ASP A 157 81.52 44.49 12.37
CA ASP A 157 80.76 43.87 13.45
C ASP A 157 81.57 42.72 14.05
N THR A 158 81.76 42.79 15.37
CA THR A 158 82.55 41.84 16.17
C THR A 158 81.69 40.73 16.78
N ARG A 159 80.36 40.80 16.65
CA ARG A 159 79.48 39.68 16.96
C ARG A 159 79.76 38.53 16.00
N LEU A 160 80.00 37.35 16.57
CA LEU A 160 80.19 36.11 15.86
C LEU A 160 78.95 35.22 16.08
N PRO A 161 78.09 35.04 15.06
CA PRO A 161 77.06 34.00 15.09
C PRO A 161 77.63 32.66 15.58
N TRP A 162 76.94 31.97 16.50
CA TRP A 162 77.51 30.75 17.09
C TRP A 162 77.76 29.68 16.01
N LEU A 163 76.86 29.61 15.03
CA LEU A 163 76.96 28.82 13.81
C LEU A 163 76.83 29.70 12.56
N VAL A 164 77.58 29.39 11.51
CA VAL A 164 77.42 29.97 10.17
C VAL A 164 77.20 28.85 9.17
N VAL A 165 76.15 28.96 8.36
CA VAL A 165 75.77 28.00 7.31
C VAL A 165 75.85 28.74 5.98
N VAL A 166 76.58 28.19 5.02
CA VAL A 166 76.80 28.83 3.71
C VAL A 166 76.56 27.79 2.62
N GLU A 167 75.75 28.11 1.62
CA GLU A 167 75.63 27.28 0.42
C GLU A 167 77.01 27.16 -0.25
N SER A 168 77.38 25.95 -0.66
CA SER A 168 78.79 25.62 -0.91
C SER A 168 79.03 24.84 -2.19
N THR A 169 78.02 24.86 -3.05
CA THR A 169 77.98 24.27 -4.39
C THR A 169 77.81 25.38 -5.44
N ARG A 170 77.84 25.00 -6.72
CA ARG A 170 77.30 25.84 -7.80
C ARG A 170 75.80 25.57 -7.95
N PRO A 171 75.00 26.56 -8.38
CA PRO A 171 73.56 26.38 -8.61
C PRO A 171 73.24 25.15 -9.46
N LEU A 172 72.28 24.35 -8.99
CA LEU A 172 71.85 23.08 -9.61
C LEU A 172 72.96 22.02 -9.81
N SER A 173 74.07 22.09 -9.07
CA SER A 173 75.24 21.21 -9.21
C SER A 173 75.71 20.66 -7.86
N SER A 174 76.55 19.61 -7.89
CA SER A 174 77.31 19.12 -6.73
C SER A 174 78.79 19.52 -6.76
N GLU A 175 79.17 20.41 -7.69
CA GLU A 175 80.52 21.00 -7.75
C GLU A 175 80.67 22.04 -6.63
N GLN A 176 81.64 21.85 -5.72
CA GLN A 176 81.80 22.71 -4.55
C GLN A 176 82.52 24.03 -4.85
N SER A 177 81.96 25.14 -4.36
CA SER A 177 82.36 26.55 -4.61
C SER A 177 83.10 27.23 -3.44
N HIS A 178 83.21 26.57 -2.28
CA HIS A 178 83.65 27.19 -1.02
C HIS A 178 85.07 27.77 -0.98
N GLN A 179 85.95 27.41 -1.93
CA GLN A 179 87.40 27.63 -1.81
C GLN A 179 87.78 29.12 -1.85
N ASN A 180 86.92 29.97 -2.43
CA ASN A 180 87.14 31.41 -2.50
C ASN A 180 86.74 32.14 -1.21
N TRP A 181 85.74 31.63 -0.46
CA TRP A 181 85.15 32.33 0.68
C TRP A 181 85.42 31.67 2.05
N GLU A 182 85.70 30.36 2.10
CA GLU A 182 86.02 29.66 3.35
C GLU A 182 87.17 30.33 4.16
N PRO A 183 88.27 30.82 3.55
CA PRO A 183 89.33 31.52 4.28
C PRO A 183 88.83 32.73 5.11
N ILE A 184 87.77 33.41 4.67
CA ILE A 184 87.21 34.59 5.36
C ILE A 184 86.58 34.17 6.71
N LEU A 185 85.96 32.98 6.77
CA LEU A 185 85.44 32.42 8.01
C LEU A 185 86.55 31.88 8.91
N LEU A 186 87.54 31.19 8.33
CA LEU A 186 88.69 30.67 9.09
C LEU A 186 89.49 31.81 9.75
N ASP A 187 89.75 32.91 9.03
CA ASP A 187 90.43 34.11 9.56
C ASP A 187 89.60 34.84 10.65
N LYS A 188 88.27 34.72 10.61
CA LYS A 188 87.36 35.18 11.68
C LYS A 188 87.34 34.26 12.91
N GLY A 189 88.03 33.12 12.86
CA GLY A 189 88.08 32.15 13.96
C GLY A 189 86.93 31.15 13.96
N TYR A 190 86.33 30.84 12.82
CA TYR A 190 85.42 29.70 12.69
C TYR A 190 86.15 28.38 12.45
N ARG A 191 85.57 27.27 12.91
CA ARG A 191 85.94 25.89 12.51
C ARG A 191 84.91 25.34 11.55
N PHE A 192 85.33 24.71 10.46
CA PHE A 192 84.45 23.84 9.67
C PHE A 192 84.03 22.63 10.52
N VAL A 193 82.73 22.32 10.59
CA VAL A 193 82.19 21.20 11.38
C VAL A 193 81.37 20.19 10.58
N TYR A 194 80.67 20.59 9.52
CA TYR A 194 79.81 19.67 8.73
C TYR A 194 79.60 20.14 7.28
N PHE A 195 79.38 19.18 6.39
CA PHE A 195 78.94 19.40 5.01
C PHE A 195 77.80 18.41 4.72
N ASP A 196 76.63 18.93 4.35
CA ASP A 196 75.40 18.12 4.15
C ASP A 196 75.21 17.61 2.70
N GLY A 197 76.11 18.01 1.79
CA GLY A 197 76.01 17.78 0.34
C GLY A 197 75.77 19.06 -0.48
N LEU A 198 75.28 20.13 0.16
CA LEU A 198 74.87 21.42 -0.40
C LEU A 198 75.52 22.57 0.39
N ASN A 199 75.33 22.61 1.71
CA ASN A 199 75.84 23.63 2.64
C ASN A 199 77.06 23.15 3.42
N ARG A 200 77.95 24.08 3.77
CA ARG A 200 78.97 23.90 4.83
C ARG A 200 78.56 24.66 6.08
N PHE A 201 78.71 23.99 7.22
CA PHE A 201 78.43 24.50 8.56
C PHE A 201 79.76 24.77 9.25
N TYR A 202 79.82 25.91 9.94
CA TYR A 202 80.98 26.36 10.68
C TYR A 202 80.58 26.79 12.09
N ALA A 203 81.34 26.37 13.11
CA ALA A 203 81.13 26.75 14.50
C ALA A 203 82.13 27.82 14.94
N SER A 204 81.66 28.79 15.71
CA SER A 204 82.50 29.84 16.30
C SER A 204 83.56 29.25 17.25
N ALA A 205 84.76 29.82 17.28
CA ALA A 205 85.77 29.49 18.29
C ALA A 205 85.29 29.65 19.74
N GLN A 206 84.24 30.47 19.95
CA GLN A 206 83.67 30.74 21.27
C GLN A 206 82.73 29.62 21.77
N HIS A 207 82.25 28.74 20.88
CA HIS A 207 81.24 27.71 21.17
C HIS A 207 81.68 26.29 20.77
N PRO A 208 82.80 25.76 21.33
CA PRO A 208 83.29 24.40 21.03
C PRO A 208 82.35 23.27 21.48
N GLU A 209 81.38 23.55 22.35
CA GLU A 209 80.35 22.60 22.76
C GLU A 209 79.38 22.21 21.62
N LEU A 210 79.27 23.02 20.56
CA LEU A 210 78.35 22.76 19.45
C LEU A 210 78.88 21.73 18.45
N ASP A 211 80.21 21.56 18.33
CA ASP A 211 80.85 20.65 17.36
C ASP A 211 80.33 19.21 17.47
N ALA A 212 79.98 18.75 18.68
CA ALA A 212 79.46 17.41 18.93
C ALA A 212 78.08 17.15 18.27
N ALA A 213 77.28 18.19 17.97
CA ALA A 213 76.02 18.02 17.25
C ALA A 213 76.23 17.63 15.78
N PHE A 214 77.43 17.84 15.25
CA PHE A 214 77.78 17.73 13.83
C PHE A 214 78.53 16.44 13.47
N GLU A 215 78.77 15.54 14.43
CA GLU A 215 79.45 14.24 14.21
C GLU A 215 78.70 13.31 13.23
N SER A 216 77.41 13.55 12.98
CA SER A 216 76.58 12.79 12.04
C SER A 216 75.49 13.67 11.43
N GLY A 217 75.00 13.30 10.25
CA GLY A 217 73.85 13.99 9.64
C GLY A 217 72.50 13.72 10.34
N PRO A 218 71.40 14.29 9.82
CA PRO A 218 70.04 14.04 10.31
C PRO A 218 69.71 12.55 10.33
N ASN A 219 69.10 12.08 11.41
CA ASN A 219 68.83 10.66 11.61
C ASN A 219 67.64 10.40 12.55
N VAL A 220 67.39 9.13 12.88
CA VAL A 220 66.22 8.69 13.66
C VAL A 220 66.15 9.22 15.09
N PHE A 221 67.24 9.76 15.64
CA PHE A 221 67.28 10.30 17.01
C PHE A 221 66.85 11.78 17.10
N ASP A 222 66.66 12.47 15.96
CA ASP A 222 66.22 13.87 15.91
C ASP A 222 64.69 14.06 16.03
N ASP A 223 63.92 12.95 15.97
CA ASP A 223 62.45 12.90 16.08
C ASP A 223 61.67 13.97 15.28
N PHE A 224 62.14 14.30 14.07
CA PHE A 224 61.45 15.22 13.16
C PHE A 224 60.57 14.50 12.13
N SER A 225 59.59 15.22 11.61
CA SER A 225 58.82 14.89 10.41
C SER A 225 59.12 15.90 9.30
N LEU A 226 58.91 15.48 8.06
CA LEU A 226 58.98 16.35 6.90
C LEU A 226 57.72 17.21 6.80
N SER A 227 57.84 18.45 6.35
CA SER A 227 56.70 19.25 5.91
C SER A 227 56.06 18.62 4.65
N SER A 228 54.78 18.92 4.41
CA SER A 228 54.09 18.50 3.18
C SER A 228 54.63 19.19 1.92
N GLY A 229 55.42 20.26 2.04
CA GLY A 229 56.09 20.91 0.91
C GLY A 229 57.40 20.22 0.49
N SER A 230 57.99 19.40 1.36
CA SER A 230 59.31 18.81 1.15
C SER A 230 59.39 17.93 -0.11
N GLN A 231 60.46 18.08 -0.90
CA GLN A 231 60.70 17.30 -2.12
C GLN A 231 60.77 15.79 -1.83
N PHE A 232 61.25 15.40 -0.65
CA PHE A 232 61.26 14.02 -0.17
C PHE A 232 59.85 13.40 0.04
N CYS A 233 58.81 14.23 0.19
CA CYS A 233 57.41 13.79 0.28
C CYS A 233 56.71 13.68 -1.08
N SER A 234 57.34 14.09 -2.18
CA SER A 234 56.74 14.21 -3.53
C SER A 234 55.86 13.03 -3.98
N GLN A 235 56.32 11.78 -3.82
CA GLN A 235 55.54 10.59 -4.18
C GLN A 235 54.30 10.39 -3.30
N ILE A 236 54.40 10.69 -2.00
CA ILE A 236 53.30 10.59 -1.04
C ILE A 236 52.27 11.69 -1.33
N ASN A 237 52.74 12.91 -1.61
CA ASN A 237 51.89 14.04 -2.00
C ASN A 237 51.12 13.76 -3.30
N LEU A 238 51.78 13.19 -4.31
CA LEU A 238 51.13 12.77 -5.56
C LEU A 238 50.03 11.73 -5.30
N ALA A 239 50.35 10.65 -4.58
CA ALA A 239 49.38 9.61 -4.23
C ALA A 239 48.21 10.14 -3.37
N TYR A 240 48.47 11.12 -2.50
CA TYR A 240 47.45 11.81 -1.71
C TYR A 240 46.51 12.65 -2.60
N HIS A 241 47.05 13.41 -3.56
CA HIS A 241 46.24 14.17 -4.53
C HIS A 241 45.44 13.25 -5.47
N GLU A 242 45.98 12.11 -5.88
CA GLU A 242 45.23 11.08 -6.61
C GLU A 242 44.08 10.51 -5.79
N LEU A 243 44.32 10.18 -4.51
CA LEU A 243 43.31 9.69 -3.57
C LEU A 243 42.20 10.73 -3.35
N GLN A 244 42.57 12.01 -3.16
CA GLN A 244 41.63 13.10 -2.99
C GLN A 244 40.79 13.31 -4.26
N THR A 245 41.42 13.34 -5.44
CA THR A 245 40.70 13.42 -6.73
C THR A 245 39.72 12.26 -6.94
N LEU A 246 40.06 11.06 -6.45
CA LEU A 246 39.17 9.89 -6.47
C LEU A 246 38.02 10.00 -5.46
N ALA A 247 38.28 10.57 -4.27
CA ALA A 247 37.24 10.85 -3.28
C ALA A 247 36.23 11.89 -3.80
N ASP A 248 36.71 13.02 -4.33
CA ASP A 248 35.89 14.10 -4.89
C ASP A 248 34.97 13.58 -6.02
N ARG A 249 35.52 12.79 -6.96
CA ARG A 249 34.73 12.14 -8.03
C ARG A 249 33.66 11.20 -7.48
N ARG A 250 33.98 10.45 -6.42
CA ARG A 250 33.05 9.50 -5.81
C ARG A 250 31.96 10.21 -5.00
N GLU A 251 32.26 11.37 -4.42
CA GLU A 251 31.24 12.24 -3.81
C GLU A 251 30.26 12.76 -4.87
N VAL A 252 30.75 13.19 -6.03
CA VAL A 252 29.89 13.58 -7.17
C VAL A 252 29.02 12.40 -7.63
N GLU A 253 29.60 11.23 -7.88
CA GLU A 253 28.87 10.02 -8.28
C GLU A 253 27.77 9.63 -7.26
N LEU A 254 28.08 9.70 -5.96
CA LEU A 254 27.11 9.43 -4.89
C LEU A 254 26.00 10.48 -4.84
N ASN A 255 26.33 11.76 -5.03
CA ASN A 255 25.34 12.85 -5.04
C ASN A 255 24.41 12.77 -6.27
N GLU A 256 24.94 12.48 -7.45
CA GLU A 256 24.13 12.16 -8.64
C GLU A 256 23.22 10.96 -8.35
N ARG A 257 23.75 9.89 -7.74
CA ARG A 257 22.98 8.69 -7.43
C ARG A 257 21.89 8.92 -6.38
N ILE A 258 22.09 9.83 -5.43
CA ILE A 258 21.06 10.23 -4.47
C ILE A 258 19.92 10.97 -5.19
N GLN A 259 20.23 11.94 -6.06
CA GLN A 259 19.22 12.67 -6.85
C GLN A 259 18.38 11.72 -7.74
N ASP A 260 19.04 10.73 -8.34
CA ASP A 260 18.42 9.68 -9.16
C ASP A 260 17.41 8.83 -8.36
N LEU A 261 17.77 8.50 -7.11
CA LEU A 261 16.95 7.74 -6.17
C LEU A 261 15.79 8.57 -5.60
N ASP A 262 16.02 9.84 -5.25
CA ASP A 262 14.97 10.76 -4.79
C ASP A 262 13.94 11.02 -5.88
N ALA A 263 14.39 11.23 -7.13
CA ALA A 263 13.50 11.39 -8.27
C ALA A 263 12.70 10.09 -8.57
N ALA A 264 13.29 8.91 -8.35
CA ALA A 264 12.58 7.64 -8.45
C ALA A 264 11.56 7.45 -7.31
N LEU A 265 11.90 7.86 -6.09
CA LEU A 265 11.03 7.81 -4.93
C LEU A 265 9.83 8.75 -5.08
N GLN A 266 10.03 9.97 -5.58
CA GLN A 266 8.95 10.90 -5.90
C GLN A 266 7.97 10.31 -6.92
N ARG A 267 8.46 9.77 -8.05
CA ARG A 267 7.61 9.09 -9.05
C ARG A 267 6.81 7.94 -8.44
N ALA A 268 7.43 7.10 -7.62
CA ALA A 268 6.74 6.00 -6.94
C ALA A 268 5.68 6.47 -5.92
N GLN A 269 5.92 7.60 -5.24
CA GLN A 269 4.94 8.25 -4.36
C GLN A 269 3.75 8.83 -5.14
N GLU A 270 4.00 9.49 -6.28
CA GLU A 270 2.97 10.01 -7.17
C GLU A 270 2.10 8.90 -7.78
N GLU A 271 2.72 7.82 -8.27
CA GLU A 271 2.02 6.63 -8.76
C GLU A 271 1.15 5.98 -7.68
N SER A 272 1.68 5.84 -6.45
CA SER A 272 0.93 5.31 -5.30
C SER A 272 -0.22 6.23 -4.91
N ALA A 273 -0.02 7.56 -4.90
CA ALA A 273 -1.08 8.53 -4.63
C ALA A 273 -2.20 8.43 -5.69
N GLY A 274 -1.84 8.42 -6.98
CA GLY A 274 -2.80 8.25 -8.08
C GLY A 274 -3.57 6.92 -8.02
N ALA A 275 -2.90 5.83 -7.67
CA ALA A 275 -3.53 4.52 -7.48
C ALA A 275 -4.51 4.51 -6.29
N THR A 276 -4.14 5.10 -5.15
CA THR A 276 -5.05 5.20 -3.99
C THR A 276 -6.25 6.09 -4.28
N GLU A 277 -6.10 7.20 -5.00
CA GLU A 277 -7.23 8.04 -5.41
C GLU A 277 -8.14 7.32 -6.42
N HIS A 278 -7.56 6.62 -7.41
CA HIS A 278 -8.34 5.80 -8.35
C HIS A 278 -9.18 4.75 -7.62
N ASN A 279 -8.57 4.04 -6.66
CA ASN A 279 -9.25 3.03 -5.87
C ASN A 279 -10.36 3.63 -4.99
N ALA A 280 -10.15 4.79 -4.36
CA ALA A 280 -11.19 5.50 -3.63
C ALA A 280 -12.37 5.91 -4.54
N ARG A 281 -12.07 6.48 -5.72
CA ARG A 281 -13.07 6.83 -6.75
C ARG A 281 -13.79 5.60 -7.33
N ALA A 282 -13.17 4.42 -7.32
CA ALA A 282 -13.81 3.16 -7.72
C ALA A 282 -14.74 2.61 -6.63
N MET A 283 -14.28 2.61 -5.37
CA MET A 283 -15.08 2.19 -4.21
C MET A 283 -16.34 3.03 -4.02
N GLU A 284 -16.26 4.36 -4.18
CA GLU A 284 -17.43 5.22 -4.02
C GLU A 284 -18.45 5.05 -5.17
N ARG A 285 -18.00 4.73 -6.39
CA ARG A 285 -18.89 4.34 -7.49
C ARG A 285 -19.61 3.03 -7.19
N LEU A 286 -18.87 1.98 -6.80
CA LEU A 286 -19.43 0.69 -6.40
C LEU A 286 -20.41 0.82 -5.22
N ARG A 287 -20.14 1.71 -4.26
CA ARG A 287 -21.05 2.05 -3.17
C ARG A 287 -22.33 2.69 -3.67
N SER A 288 -22.23 3.72 -4.51
CA SER A 288 -23.40 4.42 -5.07
C SER A 288 -24.28 3.49 -5.92
N GLU A 289 -23.66 2.61 -6.72
CA GLU A 289 -24.32 1.55 -7.46
C GLU A 289 -25.00 0.52 -6.54
N HIS A 290 -24.32 0.06 -5.50
CA HIS A 290 -24.88 -0.88 -4.52
C HIS A 290 -26.07 -0.27 -3.76
N GLU A 291 -25.95 0.96 -3.27
CA GLU A 291 -27.07 1.67 -2.65
C GLU A 291 -28.22 1.90 -3.65
N GLY A 292 -27.92 2.15 -4.93
CA GLY A 292 -28.88 2.21 -6.02
C GLY A 292 -29.66 0.90 -6.19
N ALA A 293 -28.94 -0.22 -6.24
CA ALA A 293 -29.52 -1.56 -6.33
C ALA A 293 -30.37 -1.92 -5.09
N VAL A 294 -29.91 -1.58 -3.89
CA VAL A 294 -30.68 -1.77 -2.64
C VAL A 294 -31.95 -0.92 -2.64
N ARG A 295 -31.88 0.35 -3.08
CA ARG A 295 -33.06 1.22 -3.24
C ARG A 295 -34.05 0.64 -4.26
N ALA A 296 -33.57 0.16 -5.41
CA ALA A 296 -34.41 -0.47 -6.43
C ALA A 296 -35.08 -1.77 -5.93
N MET A 297 -34.32 -2.64 -5.24
CA MET A 297 -34.84 -3.87 -4.64
C MET A 297 -35.91 -3.58 -3.59
N ALA A 298 -35.72 -2.56 -2.74
CA ALA A 298 -36.70 -2.14 -1.75
C ALA A 298 -38.00 -1.60 -2.39
N VAL A 299 -37.92 -0.93 -3.54
CA VAL A 299 -39.11 -0.52 -4.31
C VAL A 299 -39.82 -1.73 -4.89
N ALA A 300 -39.10 -2.63 -5.59
CA ALA A 300 -39.69 -3.84 -6.17
C ALA A 300 -40.34 -4.75 -5.10
N GLN A 301 -39.74 -4.85 -3.91
CA GLN A 301 -40.33 -5.59 -2.79
C GLN A 301 -41.63 -4.95 -2.29
N ARG A 302 -41.70 -3.61 -2.18
CA ARG A 302 -42.94 -2.89 -1.81
C ARG A 302 -44.04 -3.08 -2.86
N GLU A 303 -43.69 -3.02 -4.14
CA GLU A 303 -44.64 -3.28 -5.23
C GLU A 303 -45.18 -4.71 -5.16
N LEU A 304 -44.29 -5.70 -4.99
CA LEU A 304 -44.67 -7.11 -4.84
C LEU A 304 -45.60 -7.34 -3.64
N VAL A 305 -45.31 -6.75 -2.48
CA VAL A 305 -46.19 -6.81 -1.30
C VAL A 305 -47.55 -6.18 -1.60
N SER A 306 -47.58 -4.97 -2.16
CA SER A 306 -48.83 -4.28 -2.51
C SER A 306 -49.68 -5.06 -3.52
N LYS A 307 -49.06 -5.83 -4.42
CA LYS A 307 -49.76 -6.74 -5.34
C LYS A 307 -50.39 -7.92 -4.61
N HIS A 308 -49.65 -8.56 -3.70
CA HIS A 308 -50.20 -9.66 -2.88
C HIS A 308 -51.32 -9.19 -1.95
N GLU A 309 -51.26 -7.96 -1.42
CA GLU A 309 -52.35 -7.36 -0.63
C GLU A 309 -53.61 -7.12 -1.47
N ARG A 310 -53.46 -6.63 -2.71
CA ARG A 310 -54.58 -6.49 -3.66
C ARG A 310 -55.18 -7.84 -4.07
N GLU A 311 -54.35 -8.85 -4.27
CA GLU A 311 -54.81 -10.22 -4.59
C GLU A 311 -55.53 -10.86 -3.39
N ARG A 312 -54.98 -10.74 -2.17
CA ARG A 312 -55.64 -11.18 -0.93
C ARG A 312 -56.98 -10.50 -0.71
N THR A 313 -57.03 -9.17 -0.71
CA THR A 313 -58.28 -8.42 -0.49
C THR A 313 -59.33 -8.69 -1.57
N LEU A 314 -58.95 -9.08 -2.78
CA LEU A 314 -59.86 -9.52 -3.84
C LEU A 314 -60.37 -10.96 -3.62
N LEU A 315 -59.53 -11.86 -3.09
CA LEU A 315 -59.93 -13.21 -2.66
C LEU A 315 -60.87 -13.15 -1.44
N ASP A 316 -60.54 -12.35 -0.42
CA ASP A 316 -61.36 -12.16 0.78
C ASP A 316 -62.75 -11.62 0.43
N ARG A 317 -62.83 -10.67 -0.51
CA ARG A 317 -64.11 -10.16 -1.04
C ARG A 317 -64.94 -11.23 -1.76
N LYS A 318 -64.31 -12.16 -2.47
CA LYS A 318 -65.01 -13.30 -3.10
C LYS A 318 -65.51 -14.28 -2.05
N ALA A 319 -64.66 -14.69 -1.11
CA ALA A 319 -65.04 -15.58 -0.02
C ALA A 319 -66.18 -15.00 0.83
N LEU A 320 -66.15 -13.70 1.11
CA LEU A 320 -67.26 -12.99 1.76
C LEU A 320 -68.56 -13.03 0.95
N ALA A 321 -68.50 -12.82 -0.37
CA ALA A 321 -69.68 -12.89 -1.24
C ALA A 321 -70.26 -14.32 -1.31
N GLU A 322 -69.41 -15.34 -1.49
CA GLU A 322 -69.80 -16.75 -1.49
C GLU A 322 -70.43 -17.16 -0.15
N LEU A 323 -69.86 -16.73 0.98
CA LEU A 323 -70.40 -16.99 2.32
C LEU A 323 -71.72 -16.26 2.57
N HIS A 324 -71.90 -15.06 1.99
CA HIS A 324 -73.17 -14.34 2.02
C HIS A 324 -74.26 -15.06 1.21
N GLU A 325 -73.93 -15.56 0.02
CA GLU A 325 -74.84 -16.36 -0.80
C GLU A 325 -75.20 -17.68 -0.10
N LEU A 326 -74.22 -18.40 0.47
CA LEU A 326 -74.47 -19.62 1.24
C LEU A 326 -75.40 -19.36 2.43
N THR A 327 -75.24 -18.21 3.09
CA THR A 327 -76.10 -17.79 4.21
C THR A 327 -77.52 -17.47 3.72
N GLU A 328 -77.69 -16.89 2.54
CA GLU A 328 -78.99 -16.66 1.93
C GLU A 328 -79.67 -17.98 1.50
N GLN A 329 -78.91 -18.94 0.96
CA GLN A 329 -79.42 -20.28 0.63
C GLN A 329 -79.85 -21.05 1.90
N VAL A 330 -79.02 -21.05 2.96
CA VAL A 330 -79.34 -21.68 4.25
C VAL A 330 -80.55 -21.01 4.92
N THR A 331 -80.70 -19.69 4.85
CA THR A 331 -81.88 -19.01 5.39
C THR A 331 -83.14 -19.29 4.58
N LYS A 332 -83.08 -19.35 3.24
CA LYS A 332 -84.21 -19.82 2.41
C LYS A 332 -84.63 -21.24 2.78
N GLY A 333 -83.68 -22.17 2.89
CA GLY A 333 -83.95 -23.55 3.31
C GLY A 333 -84.58 -23.67 4.71
N LYS A 334 -84.15 -22.84 5.67
CA LYS A 334 -84.79 -22.75 7.00
C LYS A 334 -86.25 -22.29 6.93
N HIS A 335 -86.57 -21.30 6.10
CA HIS A 335 -87.95 -20.85 5.91
C HIS A 335 -88.83 -21.93 5.26
N GLU A 336 -88.31 -22.67 4.27
CA GLU A 336 -89.03 -23.78 3.64
C GLU A 336 -89.26 -24.95 4.61
N ALA A 337 -88.24 -25.34 5.38
CA ALA A 337 -88.38 -26.34 6.44
C ALA A 337 -89.44 -25.94 7.49
N HIS A 338 -89.50 -24.66 7.85
CA HIS A 338 -90.52 -24.15 8.78
C HIS A 338 -91.95 -24.20 8.18
N ARG A 339 -92.13 -23.90 6.89
CA ARG A 339 -93.43 -24.09 6.20
C ARG A 339 -93.88 -25.55 6.22
N TRP A 340 -92.96 -26.49 5.93
CA TRP A 340 -93.26 -27.92 5.97
C TRP A 340 -93.58 -28.42 7.38
N TRP A 341 -92.92 -27.88 8.40
CA TRP A 341 -93.21 -28.17 9.80
C TRP A 341 -94.63 -27.72 10.21
N LEU A 342 -95.01 -26.49 9.87
CA LEU A 342 -96.37 -25.96 10.10
C LEU A 342 -97.43 -26.81 9.36
N ALA A 343 -97.18 -27.17 8.11
CA ALA A 343 -98.09 -28.02 7.32
C ALA A 343 -98.24 -29.43 7.94
N HIS A 344 -97.16 -30.02 8.46
CA HIS A 344 -97.20 -31.29 9.16
C HIS A 344 -98.03 -31.22 10.44
N GLU A 345 -97.87 -30.15 11.23
CA GLU A 345 -98.67 -29.92 12.45
C GLU A 345 -100.17 -29.76 12.14
N GLN A 346 -100.50 -29.09 11.03
CA GLN A 346 -101.88 -28.94 10.56
C GLN A 346 -102.52 -30.28 10.16
N VAL A 347 -101.79 -31.17 9.47
CA VAL A 347 -102.23 -32.54 9.15
C VAL A 347 -102.36 -33.40 10.41
N ARG A 348 -101.44 -33.24 11.37
CA ARG A 348 -101.48 -33.96 12.66
C ARG A 348 -102.73 -33.59 13.47
N ALA A 349 -103.10 -32.31 13.52
CA ALA A 349 -104.33 -31.85 14.17
C ALA A 349 -105.60 -32.45 13.54
N GLN A 350 -105.63 -32.62 12.21
CA GLN A 350 -106.75 -33.28 11.51
C GLN A 350 -106.86 -34.78 11.85
N LEU A 351 -105.72 -35.49 11.95
CA LEU A 351 -105.70 -36.90 12.35
C LEU A 351 -106.21 -37.09 13.79
N ASP A 352 -105.78 -36.22 14.72
CA ASP A 352 -106.23 -36.23 16.11
C ASP A 352 -107.74 -35.96 16.24
N ALA A 353 -108.30 -35.08 15.40
CA ALA A 353 -109.75 -34.83 15.35
C ALA A 353 -110.54 -36.07 14.86
N ILE A 354 -110.01 -36.81 13.87
CA ILE A 354 -110.63 -38.05 13.37
C ILE A 354 -110.58 -39.16 14.43
N GLU A 355 -109.44 -39.37 15.08
CA GLU A 355 -109.23 -40.38 16.13
C GLU A 355 -110.18 -40.22 17.33
N ARG A 356 -110.55 -38.98 17.67
CA ARG A 356 -111.44 -38.63 18.78
C ARG A 356 -112.93 -38.76 18.44
N SER A 357 -113.31 -39.03 17.20
CA SER A 357 -114.71 -39.13 16.77
C SER A 357 -115.42 -40.41 17.28
N ARG A 358 -116.69 -40.29 17.67
CA ARG A 358 -117.49 -41.39 18.26
C ARG A 358 -117.58 -42.64 17.36
N SER A 359 -117.59 -42.47 16.04
CA SER A 359 -117.63 -43.58 15.07
C SER A 359 -116.28 -44.33 14.93
N TRP A 360 -115.15 -43.65 15.14
CA TRP A 360 -113.83 -44.26 15.15
C TRP A 360 -113.62 -45.12 16.40
N GLN A 361 -114.04 -44.60 17.56
CA GLN A 361 -113.96 -45.32 18.84
C GLN A 361 -114.82 -46.58 18.86
N LEU A 362 -116.09 -46.52 18.39
CA LEU A 362 -116.98 -47.69 18.31
C LEU A 362 -116.45 -48.80 17.36
N THR A 363 -115.63 -48.47 16.37
CA THR A 363 -115.10 -49.45 15.40
C THR A 363 -113.65 -49.88 15.68
N ARG A 364 -112.97 -49.30 16.67
CA ARG A 364 -111.60 -49.70 17.10
C ARG A 364 -111.43 -51.21 17.35
N PRO A 365 -112.27 -51.91 18.16
CA PRO A 365 -112.07 -53.34 18.44
C PRO A 365 -112.18 -54.23 17.20
N PHE A 366 -113.18 -53.98 16.33
CA PHE A 366 -113.35 -54.75 15.09
C PHE A 366 -112.19 -54.56 14.10
N ARG A 367 -111.55 -53.38 14.08
CA ARG A 367 -110.34 -53.15 13.26
C ARG A 367 -109.10 -53.83 13.85
N ALA A 368 -108.98 -53.95 15.17
CA ALA A 368 -107.92 -54.72 15.81
C ALA A 368 -108.02 -56.22 15.46
N VAL A 369 -109.23 -56.80 15.51
CA VAL A 369 -109.49 -58.18 15.07
C VAL A 369 -109.15 -58.36 13.58
N ARG A 370 -109.54 -57.42 12.70
CA ARG A 370 -109.20 -57.46 11.26
C ARG A 370 -107.69 -57.36 10.99
N ARG A 371 -106.88 -56.77 11.88
CA ARG A 371 -105.41 -56.74 11.76
C ARG A 371 -104.73 -58.04 12.23
N ARG A 372 -105.44 -58.98 12.86
CA ARG A 372 -104.87 -60.25 13.38
C ARG A 372 -105.35 -61.52 12.66
N LEU A 373 -106.24 -61.44 11.68
CA LEU A 373 -106.76 -62.61 10.94
C LEU A 373 -106.41 -62.52 9.44
N SER A 374 -105.70 -63.54 8.93
CA SER A 374 -105.26 -63.60 7.53
C SER A 374 -106.35 -64.06 6.57
N SER A 375 -106.25 -63.62 5.31
CA SER A 375 -107.26 -63.82 4.26
C SER A 375 -107.54 -65.28 3.91
N SER A 376 -106.58 -66.19 4.14
CA SER A 376 -106.68 -67.61 3.80
C SER A 376 -107.61 -68.43 4.70
N VAL A 377 -107.89 -67.96 5.93
CA VAL A 377 -108.85 -68.62 6.85
C VAL A 377 -110.29 -68.30 6.42
N LEU A 378 -110.58 -67.02 6.17
CA LEU A 378 -111.87 -66.54 5.64
C LEU A 378 -112.25 -67.19 4.30
N GLY A 379 -111.26 -67.56 3.48
CA GLY A 379 -111.46 -68.27 2.21
C GLY A 379 -111.83 -69.75 2.32
N ARG A 380 -111.65 -70.40 3.50
CA ARG A 380 -112.00 -71.81 3.73
C ARG A 380 -113.42 -71.99 4.26
N MET A 381 -113.81 -71.25 5.31
CA MET A 381 -115.19 -71.28 5.85
C MET A 381 -116.24 -70.98 4.77
N LYS A 382 -115.93 -70.05 3.87
CA LYS A 382 -116.81 -69.61 2.78
C LYS A 382 -117.06 -70.67 1.69
N ARG A 383 -116.23 -71.71 1.59
CA ARG A 383 -116.44 -72.85 0.69
C ARG A 383 -117.31 -73.93 1.33
N ALA A 384 -117.09 -74.24 2.61
CA ALA A 384 -117.85 -75.27 3.33
C ALA A 384 -119.37 -74.98 3.41
N LEU A 385 -119.77 -73.71 3.51
CA LEU A 385 -121.18 -73.31 3.63
C LEU A 385 -121.97 -73.30 2.30
N ARG A 386 -121.31 -73.39 1.13
CA ARG A 386 -121.98 -73.26 -0.18
C ARG A 386 -123.07 -74.30 -0.46
N PRO A 387 -122.86 -75.63 -0.28
CA PRO A 387 -123.89 -76.63 -0.60
C PRO A 387 -125.12 -76.55 0.32
N ALA A 388 -124.96 -76.13 1.57
CA ALA A 388 -126.08 -75.92 2.50
C ALA A 388 -126.99 -74.78 2.02
N VAL A 389 -126.41 -73.66 1.58
CA VAL A 389 -127.16 -72.52 1.03
C VAL A 389 -127.89 -72.90 -0.26
N VAL A 390 -127.29 -73.69 -1.15
CA VAL A 390 -127.96 -74.15 -2.39
C VAL A 390 -129.15 -75.07 -2.10
N ARG A 391 -129.02 -76.00 -1.14
CA ARG A 391 -130.16 -76.85 -0.69
C ARG A 391 -131.29 -75.99 -0.10
N ALA A 392 -130.96 -75.05 0.78
CA ALA A 392 -131.95 -74.13 1.36
C ALA A 392 -132.66 -73.29 0.27
N LEU A 393 -131.94 -72.84 -0.77
CA LEU A 393 -132.52 -72.07 -1.87
C LEU A 393 -133.50 -72.88 -2.72
N LYS A 394 -133.22 -74.18 -2.98
CA LYS A 394 -134.15 -75.07 -3.69
C LYS A 394 -135.44 -75.32 -2.88
N VAL A 395 -135.32 -75.57 -1.57
CA VAL A 395 -136.50 -75.70 -0.67
C VAL A 395 -137.32 -74.40 -0.63
N ALA A 396 -136.65 -73.24 -0.54
CA ALA A 396 -137.30 -71.93 -0.50
C ALA A 396 -138.03 -71.53 -1.81
N MET A 397 -137.71 -72.16 -2.95
CA MET A 397 -138.43 -71.95 -4.21
C MET A 397 -139.58 -72.94 -4.42
N ALA A 398 -139.55 -74.11 -3.77
CA ALA A 398 -140.62 -75.10 -3.84
C ALA A 398 -141.82 -74.80 -2.91
N ALA A 399 -141.65 -73.94 -1.89
CA ALA A 399 -142.68 -73.61 -0.90
C ALA A 399 -143.34 -72.23 -1.15
N PRO A 400 -144.60 -72.16 -1.62
CA PRO A 400 -145.25 -70.89 -1.97
C PRO A 400 -145.42 -69.89 -0.81
N TRP A 401 -145.55 -70.39 0.42
CA TRP A 401 -145.73 -69.56 1.62
C TRP A 401 -144.42 -68.84 2.01
N LEU A 402 -143.26 -69.48 1.86
CA LEU A 402 -141.96 -68.89 2.15
C LEU A 402 -141.68 -67.64 1.29
N ARG A 403 -142.07 -67.71 0.00
CA ARG A 403 -141.96 -66.57 -0.94
C ARG A 403 -142.79 -65.35 -0.52
N ARG A 404 -143.90 -65.51 0.22
CA ARG A 404 -144.72 -64.39 0.71
C ARG A 404 -144.07 -63.68 1.91
N LEU A 405 -143.45 -64.43 2.83
CA LEU A 405 -142.77 -63.87 4.01
C LEU A 405 -141.38 -63.28 3.72
N ALA A 406 -140.60 -63.91 2.85
CA ALA A 406 -139.20 -63.49 2.62
C ALA A 406 -139.06 -62.22 1.77
N LYS A 407 -139.99 -61.97 0.83
CA LYS A 407 -139.87 -60.90 -0.17
C LYS A 407 -139.73 -59.48 0.41
N PRO A 408 -140.49 -59.03 1.43
CA PRO A 408 -140.33 -57.68 2.01
C PRO A 408 -139.09 -57.52 2.91
N LEU A 409 -138.50 -58.63 3.40
CA LEU A 409 -137.31 -58.61 4.27
C LEU A 409 -136.01 -58.53 3.46
N VAL A 410 -135.90 -59.30 2.37
CA VAL A 410 -134.67 -59.40 1.57
C VAL A 410 -134.38 -58.13 0.75
N THR A 411 -135.41 -57.40 0.32
CA THR A 411 -135.26 -56.17 -0.47
C THR A 411 -134.69 -54.98 0.31
N ARG A 412 -134.78 -54.97 1.65
CA ARG A 412 -134.20 -53.92 2.50
C ARG A 412 -132.67 -54.01 2.65
N ILE A 413 -132.01 -55.08 2.18
CA ILE A 413 -130.56 -55.27 2.31
C ILE A 413 -129.94 -55.58 0.92
N PRO A 414 -129.57 -54.55 0.12
CA PRO A 414 -129.19 -54.72 -1.28
C PRO A 414 -128.06 -55.73 -1.53
N PHE A 415 -127.06 -55.74 -0.65
CA PHE A 415 -125.92 -56.66 -0.72
C PHE A 415 -126.31 -58.15 -0.57
N LEU A 416 -127.33 -58.44 0.24
CA LEU A 416 -127.80 -59.81 0.45
C LEU A 416 -128.56 -60.31 -0.79
N HIS A 417 -129.44 -59.45 -1.35
CA HIS A 417 -130.15 -59.72 -2.59
C HIS A 417 -129.17 -59.98 -3.76
N GLN A 418 -128.17 -59.11 -3.97
CA GLN A 418 -127.18 -59.29 -5.02
C GLN A 418 -126.35 -60.57 -4.85
N ARG A 419 -126.01 -60.98 -3.62
CA ARG A 419 -125.27 -62.22 -3.39
C ARG A 419 -126.12 -63.47 -3.65
N LEU A 420 -127.38 -63.49 -3.23
CA LEU A 420 -128.29 -64.61 -3.51
C LEU A 420 -128.55 -64.74 -5.01
N GLN A 421 -128.74 -63.62 -5.71
CA GLN A 421 -128.91 -63.59 -7.17
C GLN A 421 -127.66 -64.10 -7.90
N LYS A 422 -126.45 -63.68 -7.51
CA LYS A 422 -125.20 -64.21 -8.08
C LYS A 422 -124.98 -65.71 -7.79
N ILE A 423 -125.50 -66.24 -6.68
CA ILE A 423 -125.47 -67.69 -6.41
C ILE A 423 -126.45 -68.44 -7.32
N ALA A 424 -127.67 -67.94 -7.52
CA ALA A 424 -128.64 -68.54 -8.44
C ALA A 424 -128.15 -68.57 -9.90
N ILE A 425 -127.53 -67.47 -10.35
CA ILE A 425 -126.89 -67.38 -11.68
C ILE A 425 -125.74 -68.40 -11.80
N SER A 426 -124.97 -68.63 -10.72
CA SER A 426 -123.86 -69.60 -10.73
C SER A 426 -124.27 -71.07 -10.72
N GLU A 427 -125.58 -71.38 -10.64
CA GLU A 427 -126.16 -72.72 -10.62
C GLU A 427 -127.14 -72.92 -11.81
N GLN A 428 -126.98 -72.13 -12.88
CA GLN A 428 -127.75 -72.20 -14.14
C GLN A 428 -129.30 -72.11 -13.98
N LEU A 429 -129.78 -71.38 -12.98
CA LEU A 429 -131.23 -71.22 -12.71
C LEU A 429 -131.89 -70.04 -13.46
N PHE A 430 -131.14 -69.29 -14.27
CA PHE A 430 -131.61 -68.32 -15.27
C PHE A 430 -130.62 -68.29 -16.45
N GLU A 431 -131.11 -68.09 -17.66
CA GLU A 431 -130.30 -68.00 -18.89
C GLU A 431 -129.71 -66.61 -19.17
N ILE A 432 -128.92 -66.53 -20.26
CA ILE A 432 -128.53 -65.37 -21.08
C ILE A 432 -127.25 -64.59 -20.69
N GLU A 433 -126.26 -64.81 -21.57
CA GLU A 433 -125.23 -63.90 -22.14
C GLU A 433 -123.87 -63.53 -21.49
N ARG A 434 -122.93 -63.23 -22.41
CA ARG A 434 -121.50 -62.90 -22.26
C ARG A 434 -121.18 -61.56 -22.94
N ALA A 435 -120.28 -60.74 -22.39
CA ALA A 435 -119.49 -59.67 -23.05
C ALA A 435 -118.55 -59.03 -21.99
N ARG A 436 -117.37 -58.41 -22.24
CA ARG A 436 -116.39 -58.22 -23.35
C ARG A 436 -115.09 -57.66 -22.69
N LEU A 437 -113.82 -57.74 -23.13
CA LEU A 437 -113.08 -58.18 -24.33
C LEU A 437 -113.37 -57.42 -25.64
N ALA A 438 -112.42 -56.75 -26.32
CA ALA A 438 -111.00 -56.42 -26.08
C ALA A 438 -110.64 -55.17 -26.96
N ALA A 439 -109.43 -54.61 -27.08
CA ALA A 439 -108.09 -54.90 -26.51
C ALA A 439 -107.49 -53.61 -25.88
N MET A 440 -106.28 -53.04 -26.08
CA MET A 440 -105.06 -53.22 -26.91
C MET A 440 -103.84 -52.88 -26.00
N GLU A 441 -102.55 -53.17 -26.20
CA GLU A 441 -101.64 -53.36 -27.38
C GLU A 441 -101.23 -52.03 -28.06
N GLY A 442 -100.08 -51.45 -27.73
CA GLY A 442 -98.77 -51.65 -28.37
C GLY A 442 -98.04 -50.29 -28.44
N ASN A 443 -96.77 -50.14 -28.82
CA ASN A 443 -95.80 -51.08 -29.41
C ASN A 443 -94.34 -50.67 -29.04
N GLU A 444 -93.33 -51.49 -29.34
CA GLU A 444 -91.89 -51.17 -29.18
C GLU A 444 -91.23 -50.55 -30.43
N HIS A 445 -89.93 -50.23 -30.32
CA HIS A 445 -89.01 -49.66 -31.32
C HIS A 445 -89.17 -48.12 -31.50
N GLU A 446 -88.12 -47.33 -31.78
CA GLU A 446 -86.81 -47.66 -32.39
C GLU A 446 -85.63 -46.89 -31.73
N VAL A 447 -84.38 -47.30 -31.98
CA VAL A 447 -83.16 -46.67 -31.43
C VAL A 447 -82.54 -45.69 -32.42
N THR A 448 -82.32 -44.42 -32.05
CA THR A 448 -81.38 -43.53 -32.77
C THR A 448 -80.78 -42.40 -31.93
N VAL A 449 -79.44 -42.28 -32.00
CA VAL A 449 -78.55 -41.11 -31.80
C VAL A 449 -78.88 -40.08 -30.70
N VAL A 450 -78.04 -40.07 -29.65
CA VAL A 450 -77.88 -38.91 -28.74
C VAL A 450 -77.26 -37.73 -29.49
N HIS A 451 -77.94 -36.58 -29.49
CA HIS A 451 -77.46 -35.35 -30.11
C HIS A 451 -76.37 -34.66 -29.25
N LEU A 452 -75.12 -35.12 -29.36
CA LEU A 452 -73.97 -34.53 -28.66
C LEU A 452 -73.60 -33.15 -29.24
N ASP A 453 -73.49 -32.15 -28.34
CA ASP A 453 -73.07 -30.77 -28.64
C ASP A 453 -71.64 -30.67 -29.24
N ARG A 454 -71.36 -29.54 -29.91
CA ARG A 454 -70.07 -29.18 -30.51
C ARG A 454 -68.89 -29.12 -29.53
N ARG A 455 -69.10 -28.86 -28.23
CA ARG A 455 -68.05 -29.06 -27.20
C ARG A 455 -67.92 -30.53 -26.83
N ALA A 456 -69.02 -31.24 -26.62
CA ALA A 456 -69.02 -32.65 -26.21
C ALA A 456 -68.35 -33.57 -27.26
N ARG A 457 -68.56 -33.32 -28.56
CA ARG A 457 -67.85 -34.02 -29.65
C ARG A 457 -66.34 -33.81 -29.60
N ARG A 458 -65.88 -32.57 -29.33
CA ARG A 458 -64.45 -32.23 -29.25
C ARG A 458 -63.76 -32.95 -28.08
N VAL A 459 -64.38 -32.94 -26.91
CA VAL A 459 -63.91 -33.70 -25.73
C VAL A 459 -63.87 -35.21 -26.01
N LEU A 460 -64.84 -35.75 -26.76
CA LEU A 460 -64.85 -37.16 -27.16
C LEU A 460 -63.72 -37.52 -28.16
N GLU A 461 -63.34 -36.58 -29.03
CA GLU A 461 -62.22 -36.74 -29.96
C GLU A 461 -60.87 -36.67 -29.24
N ASP A 462 -60.68 -35.69 -28.34
CA ASP A 462 -59.46 -35.57 -27.51
C ASP A 462 -59.27 -36.79 -26.59
N LEU A 463 -60.34 -37.30 -25.98
CA LEU A 463 -60.30 -38.53 -25.17
C LEU A 463 -59.96 -39.77 -26.01
N LYS A 464 -60.45 -39.89 -27.25
CA LYS A 464 -60.07 -40.98 -28.16
C LYS A 464 -58.61 -40.88 -28.57
N ARG A 465 -58.11 -39.67 -28.84
CA ARG A 465 -56.71 -39.40 -29.18
C ARG A 465 -55.77 -39.79 -28.03
N SER A 466 -56.06 -39.30 -26.82
CA SER A 466 -55.33 -39.64 -25.59
C SER A 466 -55.33 -41.15 -25.29
N ARG A 467 -56.45 -41.85 -25.55
CA ARG A 467 -56.54 -43.30 -25.36
C ARG A 467 -55.65 -44.07 -26.33
N ASN A 468 -55.55 -43.63 -27.58
CA ASN A 468 -54.69 -44.28 -28.58
C ASN A 468 -53.20 -43.97 -28.34
N GLU A 469 -52.87 -42.74 -27.92
CA GLU A 469 -51.51 -42.35 -27.53
C GLU A 469 -51.01 -43.09 -26.26
N ARG A 470 -51.94 -43.56 -25.40
CA ARG A 470 -51.70 -44.48 -24.27
C ARG A 470 -51.71 -45.97 -24.62
N ALA A 471 -51.87 -46.32 -25.90
CA ALA A 471 -51.80 -47.71 -26.40
C ALA A 471 -50.60 -47.93 -27.35
N ALA A 472 -49.75 -46.92 -27.51
CA ALA A 472 -48.52 -46.93 -28.30
C ALA A 472 -47.28 -46.54 -27.45
N ARG A 473 -47.40 -46.75 -26.13
CA ARG A 473 -46.38 -46.63 -25.08
C ARG A 473 -46.64 -47.69 -24.02
#